data_AF-A0A2H0IV27-F1
#
_entry.id   AF-A0A2H0IV27-F1
#
_cell.length_a   1.000
_cell.length_b   1.000
_cell.length_c   1.000
_cell.angle_alpha   90.00
_cell.angle_beta   90.00
_cell.angle_gamma   90.00
#
_symmetry.space_group_name_H-M   'P 1'
#
loop_
_entity.id
_entity.type
_entity.pdbx_description
1 polymer ?
#
loop_
_entity_poly.entity_id
_entity_poly.type
_entity_poly.pdbx_seq_one_letter_code
_entity_poly.pdbx_strand_id
1 'polypeptide(L)'
;MKEENKVKVPMGYSMETFKDMPKDIITHMPFIMFAPKTVVIQDKEYIPMHFLYFFKNLDISNKNGIENGHVFDEMPKDSTLTFEGVFKENVGYSVIRQVYYFNRQLSSSELSFKMNISESDKVKYNLANRDNRIKLKPNLQTTFGPEFLTEDCVIIIPPPTL
;
A
#
# COMPACT_ATOMS: atom_id res chain seq x y z
N MET A 1 25.72 -24.93 19.70
CA MET A 1 25.06 -23.63 19.44
C MET A 1 23.60 -23.93 19.15
N LYS A 2 22.67 -23.39 19.95
CA LYS A 2 21.23 -23.56 19.69
C LYS A 2 20.83 -22.50 18.67
N GLU A 3 20.28 -22.93 17.55
CA GLU A 3 19.70 -22.03 16.54
C GLU A 3 18.61 -21.20 17.20
N GLU A 4 18.73 -19.87 17.07
CA GLU A 4 17.70 -18.93 17.49
C GLU A 4 16.45 -19.18 16.64
N ASN A 5 15.38 -19.57 17.33
CA ASN A 5 14.04 -19.71 16.75
C ASN A 5 13.59 -18.32 16.28
N LYS A 6 13.89 -17.96 15.03
CA LYS A 6 13.29 -16.81 14.36
C LYS A 6 11.79 -17.05 14.30
N VAL A 7 11.05 -16.36 15.16
CA VAL A 7 9.59 -16.33 15.12
C VAL A 7 9.19 -15.87 13.72
N LYS A 8 8.70 -16.79 12.90
CA LYS A 8 8.10 -16.45 11.60
C LYS A 8 6.84 -15.66 11.89
N VAL A 9 6.92 -14.34 11.77
CA VAL A 9 5.74 -13.48 11.67
C VAL A 9 4.93 -14.03 10.48
N PRO A 10 3.65 -14.40 10.65
CA PRO A 10 2.88 -15.00 9.59
C PRO A 10 2.86 -14.05 8.40
N MET A 11 3.49 -14.47 7.30
CA MET A 11 3.43 -13.75 6.04
C MET A 11 1.97 -13.58 5.68
N GLY A 12 1.57 -12.34 5.38
CA GLY A 12 0.26 -12.10 4.78
C GLY A 12 0.10 -12.99 3.55
N TYR A 13 -1.00 -13.73 3.49
CA TYR A 13 -1.27 -14.65 2.40
C TYR A 13 -1.25 -13.92 1.05
N SER A 14 -0.50 -14.45 0.08
CA SER A 14 -0.76 -14.19 -1.34
C SER A 14 -2.18 -14.65 -1.63
N MET A 15 -3.08 -13.71 -1.94
CA MET A 15 -4.44 -14.05 -2.36
C MET A 15 -4.36 -14.40 -3.84
N GLU A 16 -4.34 -15.69 -4.18
CA GLU A 16 -4.16 -16.16 -5.56
C GLU A 16 -5.28 -15.76 -6.51
N THR A 17 -6.44 -15.31 -6.02
CA THR A 17 -7.47 -14.60 -6.81
C THR A 17 -8.64 -14.26 -5.90
N PHE A 18 -9.08 -12.99 -5.87
CA PHE A 18 -10.37 -12.63 -5.27
C PHE A 18 -11.50 -13.06 -6.21
N LYS A 19 -11.82 -14.35 -6.24
CA LYS A 19 -12.96 -14.86 -7.01
C LYS A 19 -14.31 -14.29 -6.52
N ASP A 20 -14.34 -13.82 -5.28
CA ASP A 20 -15.55 -13.42 -4.56
C ASP A 20 -15.64 -11.93 -4.25
N MET A 21 -14.69 -11.10 -4.71
CA MET A 21 -14.95 -9.65 -4.70
C MET A 21 -16.10 -9.37 -5.69
N PRO A 22 -17.15 -8.65 -5.28
CA PRO A 22 -18.14 -8.18 -6.24
C PRO A 22 -17.42 -7.47 -7.37
N LYS A 23 -17.76 -7.81 -8.61
CA LYS A 23 -17.12 -7.26 -9.82
C LYS A 23 -17.14 -5.72 -9.86
N ASP A 24 -18.04 -5.14 -9.09
CA ASP A 24 -18.32 -3.72 -8.96
C ASP A 24 -17.41 -3.02 -7.93
N ILE A 25 -16.70 -3.78 -7.07
CA ILE A 25 -15.68 -3.23 -6.18
C ILE A 25 -14.38 -3.08 -6.98
N ILE A 26 -14.34 -2.05 -7.83
CA ILE A 26 -13.07 -1.49 -8.30
C ILE A 26 -12.74 -0.30 -7.41
N THR A 27 -12.21 -0.59 -6.23
CA THR A 27 -11.70 0.44 -5.32
C THR A 27 -10.30 0.85 -5.78
N HIS A 28 -10.24 1.90 -6.58
CA HIS A 28 -8.98 2.53 -6.98
C HIS A 28 -8.41 3.43 -5.88
N MET A 29 -8.84 3.24 -4.63
CA MET A 29 -8.47 4.06 -3.49
C MET A 29 -7.56 3.23 -2.57
N PRO A 30 -6.41 3.79 -2.14
CA PRO A 30 -5.59 3.15 -1.12
C PRO A 30 -6.37 3.10 0.20
N PHE A 31 -6.35 1.94 0.86
CA PHE A 31 -6.71 1.86 2.26
C PHE A 31 -5.44 1.72 3.08
N ILE A 32 -5.19 2.73 3.91
CA ILE A 32 -4.13 2.70 4.92
C ILE A 32 -4.81 2.55 6.26
N MET A 33 -4.50 1.47 6.98
CA MET A 33 -5.07 1.20 8.30
C MET A 33 -3.96 0.81 9.26
N PHE A 34 -3.84 1.54 10.36
CA PHE A 34 -3.00 1.09 11.47
C PHE A 34 -3.80 0.17 12.38
N ALA A 35 -3.22 -0.98 12.72
CA ALA A 35 -3.82 -1.85 13.69
C ALA A 35 -3.74 -1.18 15.09
N PRO A 36 -4.81 -1.29 15.90
CA PRO A 36 -4.83 -0.69 17.24
C PRO A 36 -3.81 -1.33 18.17
N LYS A 37 -3.58 -2.64 18.00
CA LYS A 37 -2.63 -3.39 18.85
C LYS A 37 -1.25 -3.37 18.24
N THR A 38 -0.26 -3.02 19.07
CA THR A 38 1.15 -3.21 18.74
C THR A 38 1.49 -4.70 18.72
N VAL A 39 2.58 -5.03 18.03
CA VAL A 39 3.19 -6.36 18.02
C VAL A 39 4.62 -6.26 18.55
N VAL A 40 5.07 -7.30 19.25
CA VAL A 40 6.46 -7.38 19.72
C VAL A 40 7.28 -8.19 18.72
N ILE A 41 8.35 -7.59 18.19
CA ILE A 41 9.30 -8.24 17.29
C ILE A 41 10.69 -7.94 17.86
N GLN A 42 11.48 -8.97 18.18
CA GLN A 42 12.84 -8.80 18.74
C GLN A 42 12.88 -7.82 19.94
N ASP A 43 11.98 -8.02 20.91
CA ASP A 43 11.85 -7.22 22.14
C ASP A 43 11.52 -5.73 21.96
N LYS A 44 11.16 -5.31 20.74
CA LYS A 44 10.66 -3.97 20.42
C LYS A 44 9.20 -4.02 20.02
N GLU A 45 8.47 -2.96 20.35
CA GLU A 45 7.06 -2.81 19.99
C GLU A 45 6.91 -2.07 18.67
N TYR A 46 6.05 -2.60 17.80
CA TYR A 46 5.75 -2.04 16.48
C TYR A 46 4.26 -1.85 16.29
N ILE A 47 3.88 -0.80 15.56
CA ILE A 47 2.53 -0.49 15.11
C ILE A 47 2.37 -1.09 13.71
N PRO A 48 1.51 -2.12 13.53
CA PRO A 48 1.25 -2.68 12.20
C PRO A 48 0.45 -1.67 11.36
N MET A 49 0.88 -1.46 10.12
CA MET A 49 0.21 -0.68 9.10
C MET A 49 -0.15 -1.58 7.93
N HIS A 50 -1.44 -1.69 7.64
CA HIS A 50 -1.98 -2.38 6.49
C HIS A 50 -2.16 -1.39 5.35
N PHE A 51 -1.47 -1.64 4.24
CA PHE A 51 -1.67 -0.97 2.97
C PHE A 51 -2.41 -1.92 2.02
N LEU A 52 -3.59 -1.52 1.58
CA LEU A 52 -4.42 -2.28 0.66
C LEU A 52 -4.79 -1.43 -0.56
N TYR A 53 -4.54 -1.96 -1.75
CA TYR A 53 -4.84 -1.28 -3.01
C TYR A 53 -5.30 -2.27 -4.08
N PHE A 54 -6.32 -1.90 -4.87
CA PHE A 54 -6.84 -2.74 -5.96
C PHE A 54 -6.82 -1.98 -7.29
N PHE A 55 -6.20 -2.56 -8.31
CA PHE A 55 -6.31 -2.07 -9.68
C PHE A 55 -6.51 -3.22 -10.64
N LYS A 56 -7.27 -2.99 -11.71
CA LYS A 56 -7.35 -3.93 -12.82
C LYS A 56 -6.35 -3.53 -13.90
N ASN A 57 -5.56 -4.45 -14.45
CA ASN A 57 -4.58 -4.15 -15.51
C ASN A 57 -3.41 -3.22 -15.10
N LEU A 58 -3.15 -3.02 -13.80
CA LEU A 58 -1.89 -2.43 -13.32
C LEU A 58 -1.14 -3.45 -12.48
N ASP A 59 0.14 -3.64 -12.74
CA ASP A 59 1.05 -4.28 -11.81
C ASP A 59 1.68 -3.22 -10.92
N ILE A 60 1.75 -3.47 -9.61
CA ILE A 60 2.23 -2.48 -8.66
C ILE A 60 3.19 -3.12 -7.67
N SER A 61 4.35 -2.50 -7.54
CA SER A 61 5.43 -2.93 -6.65
C SER A 61 5.95 -1.76 -5.82
N ASN A 62 6.53 -2.04 -4.66
CA ASN A 62 7.27 -1.02 -3.92
C ASN A 62 8.57 -0.69 -4.67
N LYS A 63 8.83 0.59 -4.95
CA LYS A 63 9.98 1.03 -5.77
C LYS A 63 11.33 0.77 -5.11
N ASN A 64 11.37 0.78 -3.78
CA ASN A 64 12.62 0.70 -3.01
C ASN A 64 12.94 -0.74 -2.58
N GLY A 65 12.26 -1.75 -3.13
CA GLY A 65 12.44 -3.15 -2.75
C GLY A 65 12.00 -3.44 -1.31
N ILE A 66 11.19 -2.57 -0.71
CA ILE A 66 10.66 -2.79 0.65
C ILE A 66 9.64 -3.93 0.55
N GLU A 67 9.98 -5.05 1.17
CA GLU A 67 9.16 -6.25 1.14
C GLU A 67 7.96 -6.14 2.09
N ASN A 68 6.95 -6.97 1.80
CA ASN A 68 5.84 -7.17 2.73
C ASN A 68 6.37 -7.72 4.07
N GLY A 69 5.94 -7.11 5.17
CA GLY A 69 6.42 -7.45 6.50
C GLY A 69 7.67 -6.70 6.94
N HIS A 70 8.14 -5.72 6.16
CA HIS A 70 9.29 -4.90 6.54
C HIS A 70 9.06 -4.17 7.87
N VAL A 71 10.14 -4.10 8.65
CA VAL A 71 10.18 -3.50 9.99
C VAL A 71 10.99 -2.21 9.94
N PHE A 72 10.34 -1.09 10.22
CA PHE A 72 10.90 0.25 10.26
C PHE A 72 11.27 0.62 11.69
N ASP A 73 12.56 0.55 12.02
CA ASP A 73 13.09 1.14 13.25
C ASP A 73 13.28 2.66 13.13
N GLU A 74 13.40 3.15 11.90
CA GLU A 74 13.50 4.57 11.53
C GLU A 74 12.51 4.86 10.39
N MET A 75 12.18 6.15 10.18
CA MET A 75 11.34 6.53 9.04
C MET A 75 11.98 6.12 7.72
N PRO A 76 11.20 5.67 6.72
CA PRO A 76 11.72 5.50 5.36
C PRO A 76 12.31 6.83 4.87
N LYS A 77 13.23 6.73 3.90
CA LYS A 77 13.86 7.92 3.30
C LYS A 77 12.79 8.94 2.87
N ASP A 78 13.03 10.21 3.17
CA ASP A 78 12.13 11.33 2.89
C ASP A 78 10.72 11.14 3.50
N SER A 79 10.61 10.32 4.56
CA SER A 79 9.34 9.89 5.19
C SER A 79 8.31 9.35 4.21
N THR A 80 8.74 8.73 3.12
CA THR A 80 7.84 8.37 2.00
C THR A 80 7.91 6.89 1.62
N LEU A 81 6.74 6.25 1.50
CA LEU A 81 6.59 4.96 0.84
C LEU A 81 6.20 5.18 -0.63
N THR A 82 7.11 4.78 -1.53
CA THR A 82 6.92 4.93 -2.98
C THR A 82 6.59 3.59 -3.64
N PHE A 83 5.51 3.57 -4.39
CA PHE A 83 5.07 2.48 -5.24
C PHE A 83 5.30 2.82 -6.72
N GLU A 84 5.45 1.81 -7.56
CA GLU A 84 5.58 1.92 -9.00
C GLU A 84 4.46 1.12 -9.66
N GLY A 85 3.70 1.77 -10.53
CA GLY A 85 2.61 1.17 -11.29
C GLY A 85 2.95 1.05 -12.76
N VAL A 86 2.75 -0.14 -13.32
CA VAL A 86 2.99 -0.44 -14.74
C VAL A 86 1.75 -1.09 -15.35
N PHE A 87 1.29 -0.59 -16.49
CA PHE A 87 0.14 -1.19 -17.17
C PHE A 87 0.48 -2.57 -17.73
N LYS A 88 -0.40 -3.55 -17.50
CA LYS A 88 -0.32 -4.89 -18.09
C LYS A 88 -1.69 -5.37 -18.54
N GLU A 89 -1.83 -5.58 -19.85
CA GLU A 89 -3.08 -5.97 -20.50
C GLU A 89 -3.65 -7.31 -19.99
N ASN A 90 -2.76 -8.25 -19.64
CA ASN A 90 -3.12 -9.61 -19.22
C ASN A 90 -3.10 -9.81 -17.70
N VAL A 91 -2.76 -8.78 -16.92
CA VAL A 91 -2.94 -8.85 -15.47
C VAL A 91 -4.39 -8.53 -15.19
N GLY A 92 -5.11 -9.45 -14.54
CA GLY A 92 -6.47 -9.23 -14.09
C GLY A 92 -6.53 -8.15 -13.00
N TYR A 93 -6.95 -8.53 -11.80
CA TYR A 93 -6.83 -7.64 -10.65
C TYR A 93 -5.44 -7.80 -10.02
N SER A 94 -4.73 -6.68 -9.86
CA SER A 94 -3.61 -6.58 -8.93
C SER A 94 -4.14 -6.10 -7.59
N VAL A 95 -3.86 -6.88 -6.56
CA VAL A 95 -4.18 -6.55 -5.18
C VAL A 95 -2.87 -6.42 -4.42
N ILE A 96 -2.57 -5.20 -4.02
CA ILE A 96 -1.48 -4.96 -3.08
C ILE A 96 -2.06 -5.12 -1.69
N ARG A 97 -1.60 -6.12 -0.95
CA ARG A 97 -1.83 -6.22 0.48
C ARG A 97 -0.48 -6.33 1.16
N GLN A 98 0.02 -5.20 1.63
CA GLN A 98 1.28 -5.14 2.35
C GLN A 98 1.03 -4.75 3.80
N VAL A 99 1.78 -5.37 4.69
CA VAL A 99 1.83 -5.02 6.10
C VAL A 99 3.23 -4.52 6.39
N TYR A 100 3.33 -3.34 6.98
CA TYR A 100 4.57 -2.76 7.43
C TYR A 100 4.51 -2.56 8.94
N TYR A 101 5.64 -2.65 9.61
CA TYR A 101 5.71 -2.53 11.06
C TYR A 101 6.55 -1.32 11.42
N PHE A 102 5.94 -0.28 11.98
CA PHE A 102 6.67 0.93 12.40
C PHE A 102 6.97 0.87 13.88
N ASN A 103 8.22 1.10 14.27
CA ASN A 103 8.59 1.12 15.67
C ASN A 103 7.69 2.09 16.43
N ARG A 104 7.23 1.71 17.62
CA ARG A 104 6.34 2.54 18.45
C ARG A 104 6.90 3.95 18.67
N GLN A 105 8.22 4.12 18.70
CA GLN A 105 8.86 5.43 18.82
C GLN A 105 8.59 6.38 17.66
N LEU A 106 8.20 5.85 16.48
CA LEU A 106 7.83 6.64 15.30
C LEU A 106 6.37 7.16 15.36
N SER A 107 5.63 6.86 16.43
CA SER A 107 4.27 7.39 16.58
C SER A 107 4.22 8.92 16.55
N SER A 108 3.14 9.46 16.00
CA SER A 108 2.95 10.88 15.65
C SER A 108 3.85 11.42 14.54
N SER A 109 4.69 10.59 13.91
CA SER A 109 5.43 11.00 12.70
C SER A 109 4.52 11.04 11.48
N GLU A 110 4.82 11.96 10.56
CA GLU A 110 4.18 12.02 9.24
C GLU A 110 4.79 10.99 8.30
N LEU A 111 3.93 10.25 7.60
CA LEU A 111 4.29 9.28 6.58
C LEU A 111 3.54 9.63 5.28
N SER A 112 4.31 9.80 4.21
CA SER A 112 3.78 10.11 2.87
C SER A 112 3.69 8.84 2.02
N PHE A 113 2.67 8.77 1.17
CA PHE A 113 2.45 7.68 0.23
C PHE A 113 2.38 8.23 -1.18
N LYS A 114 3.11 7.60 -2.10
CA LYS A 114 3.17 8.01 -3.50
C LYS A 114 3.22 6.82 -4.43
N MET A 115 2.56 6.93 -5.57
CA MET A 115 2.65 6.01 -6.70
C MET A 115 3.23 6.75 -7.91
N ASN A 116 4.32 6.22 -8.45
CA ASN A 116 4.86 6.63 -9.73
C ASN A 116 4.22 5.77 -10.84
N ILE A 117 3.62 6.41 -11.82
CA ILE A 117 3.06 5.76 -13.01
C ILE A 117 3.20 6.70 -14.21
N SER A 118 3.61 6.16 -15.36
CA SER A 118 3.82 6.96 -16.57
C SER A 118 2.49 7.46 -17.15
N GLU A 119 2.48 8.65 -17.77
CA GLU A 119 1.29 9.15 -18.47
C GLU A 119 0.80 8.16 -19.54
N SER A 120 1.73 7.47 -20.21
CA SER A 120 1.39 6.46 -21.22
C SER A 120 0.61 5.28 -20.61
N ASP A 121 0.98 4.85 -19.40
CA ASP A 121 0.31 3.73 -18.71
C ASP A 121 -1.02 4.17 -18.09
N LYS A 122 -1.12 5.42 -17.61
CA LYS A 122 -2.41 6.02 -17.21
C LYS A 122 -3.41 6.02 -18.37
N VAL A 123 -2.97 6.38 -19.57
CA VAL A 123 -3.81 6.35 -20.79
C VAL A 123 -4.23 4.93 -21.13
N LYS A 124 -3.29 3.97 -21.17
CA LYS A 124 -3.59 2.55 -21.43
C LYS A 124 -4.58 1.98 -20.41
N TYR A 125 -4.39 2.28 -19.13
CA TYR A 125 -5.30 1.90 -18.06
C TYR A 125 -6.73 2.37 -18.33
N ASN A 126 -6.90 3.67 -18.63
CA ASN A 126 -8.22 4.25 -18.89
C ASN A 126 -8.87 3.76 -20.19
N LEU A 127 -8.08 3.38 -21.17
CA LEU A 127 -8.59 2.75 -22.40
C LEU A 127 -9.10 1.34 -22.13
N ALA A 128 -8.42 0.57 -21.27
CA ALA A 128 -8.83 -0.78 -20.85
C ALA A 128 -10.02 -0.76 -19.86
N ASN A 129 -10.13 0.27 -19.03
CA ASN A 129 -11.15 0.41 -17.99
C ASN A 129 -12.13 1.55 -18.30
N ARG A 130 -12.80 1.49 -19.47
CA ARG A 130 -13.61 2.62 -19.98
C ARG A 130 -14.75 3.07 -19.05
N ASP A 131 -15.38 2.12 -18.37
CA ASP A 131 -16.50 2.39 -17.45
C ASP A 131 -16.01 2.90 -16.08
N ASN A 132 -14.72 2.76 -15.80
CA ASN A 132 -14.07 3.06 -14.52
C ASN A 132 -12.80 3.89 -14.71
N ARG A 133 -12.85 4.87 -15.62
CA ARG A 133 -11.71 5.73 -15.92
C ARG A 133 -11.35 6.62 -14.73
N ILE A 134 -10.06 6.70 -14.45
CA ILE A 134 -9.49 7.67 -13.52
C ILE A 134 -9.26 8.98 -14.27
N LYS A 135 -9.69 10.11 -13.69
CA LYS A 135 -9.50 11.43 -14.31
C LYS A 135 -8.00 11.75 -14.39
N LEU A 136 -7.54 12.23 -15.56
CA LEU A 136 -6.13 12.50 -15.84
C LEU A 136 -5.70 13.95 -15.54
N LYS A 137 -6.30 14.67 -14.58
CA LYS A 137 -6.01 16.10 -14.34
C LYS A 137 -5.93 16.51 -12.86
N PRO A 138 -5.18 17.58 -12.54
CA PRO A 138 -4.53 17.77 -11.23
C PRO A 138 -5.40 18.45 -10.16
N ASN A 139 -6.52 19.10 -10.54
CA ASN A 139 -7.17 20.09 -9.67
C ASN A 139 -8.65 19.78 -9.37
N LEU A 140 -9.03 18.51 -9.27
CA LEU A 140 -10.38 18.16 -8.81
C LEU A 140 -10.26 17.25 -7.61
N GLN A 141 -10.24 17.85 -6.42
CA GLN A 141 -10.53 17.19 -5.15
C GLN A 141 -11.95 16.63 -5.22
N THR A 142 -12.10 15.44 -5.80
CA THR A 142 -13.25 14.59 -5.48
C THR A 142 -12.91 13.92 -4.17
N THR A 143 -13.61 14.30 -3.10
CA THR A 143 -13.34 13.84 -1.72
C THR A 143 -13.32 12.31 -1.59
N PHE A 144 -13.93 11.56 -2.54
CA PHE A 144 -13.93 10.09 -2.57
C PHE A 144 -13.94 9.49 -3.99
N GLY A 145 -13.11 9.99 -4.90
CA GLY A 145 -13.02 9.48 -6.29
C GLY A 145 -11.87 8.49 -6.51
N PRO A 146 -11.94 7.60 -7.53
CA PRO A 146 -10.81 6.79 -7.93
C PRO A 146 -9.70 7.68 -8.51
N GLU A 147 -8.49 7.58 -7.97
CA GLU A 147 -7.35 8.40 -8.36
C GLU A 147 -6.07 7.59 -8.48
N PHE A 148 -5.16 8.04 -9.33
CA PHE A 148 -3.78 7.60 -9.22
C PHE A 148 -3.19 8.40 -8.05
N LEU A 149 -2.70 7.73 -7.01
CA LEU A 149 -2.04 8.35 -5.85
C LEU A 149 -0.68 8.97 -6.25
N THR A 150 -0.66 9.90 -7.21
CA THR A 150 0.56 10.50 -7.76
C THR A 150 1.05 11.70 -6.96
N GLU A 151 0.18 12.24 -6.10
CA GLU A 151 0.49 13.25 -5.10
C GLU A 151 0.75 12.59 -3.75
N ASP A 152 1.48 13.29 -2.88
CA ASP A 152 1.85 12.76 -1.57
C ASP A 152 0.60 12.72 -0.67
N CYS A 153 0.12 11.52 -0.36
CA CYS A 153 -0.89 11.33 0.66
C CYS A 153 -0.20 11.23 2.02
N VAL A 154 -0.27 12.31 2.80
CA VAL A 154 0.33 12.39 4.14
C VAL A 154 -0.65 11.85 5.17
N ILE A 155 -0.19 10.93 5.99
CA ILE A 155 -0.91 10.43 7.16
C ILE A 155 0.00 10.46 8.40
N ILE A 156 -0.62 10.61 9.57
CA ILE A 156 0.10 10.57 10.85
C ILE A 156 0.06 9.14 11.38
N ILE A 157 1.21 8.58 11.73
CA ILE A 157 1.28 7.30 12.43
C ILE A 157 0.60 7.48 13.78
N PRO A 158 -0.52 6.79 14.07
CA PRO A 158 -1.28 7.05 15.28
C PRO A 158 -0.46 6.65 16.51
N PRO A 159 -0.68 7.32 17.65
CA PRO A 159 -0.18 6.80 18.91
C PRO A 159 -0.79 5.42 19.19
N PRO A 160 -0.08 4.54 19.90
CA PRO A 160 -0.62 3.25 20.31
C PRO A 160 -1.85 3.47 21.20
N THR A 161 -2.92 2.70 20.96
CA THR A 161 -4.07 2.70 21.85
C THR A 161 -3.69 2.06 23.18
N LEU A 162 -3.97 2.76 24.28
CA LEU A 162 -3.78 2.33 25.67
C LEU A 162 -4.56 1.04 25.98
#